data_AF-A0A1J4X7E8-F1
#
_entry.id   AF-A0A1J4X7E8-F1
#
_cell.length_a   1.000
_cell.length_b   1.000
_cell.length_c   1.000
_cell.angle_alpha   90.00
_cell.angle_beta   90.00
_cell.angle_gamma   90.00
#
_symmetry.space_group_name_H-M   'P 1'
#
loop_
_entity.id
_entity.type
_entity.pdbx_description
1 polymer ?
#
loop_
_entity_poly.entity_id
_entity_poly.type
_entity_poly.pdbx_seq_one_letter_code
_entity_poly.pdbx_strand_id
1 'polypeptide(L)'
;MTRHSLFIGLISILLVAGLGAAVYVSKNPERFTATNVNLLIKQEEQNSILTPCSRFAEGYAYAQLPFRDGNFSAWPAEYHRIVGTVVDEHLQSFMRPPNCSALTGDGVLPGGAQLSALAKMLPSWKSASVSQWEAGSVLLEFLRAYECALEERLYFLHPDALLELEMKMQEREDDSDIYLSLLNTEVSEEDQTITTELATARPSLNRTLSVLAGLSRLLPLHSELQCIERSSLDIRNALALAAETSACLPRIWNAKDPLRDLPQ
;
A
#
# COMPACT_ATOMS: atom_id res chain seq x y z
N MET A 1 37.56 -12.57 50.36
CA MET A 1 38.45 -12.87 49.22
C MET A 1 38.03 -14.20 48.61
N THR A 2 38.23 -14.34 47.29
CA THR A 2 37.97 -15.50 46.40
C THR A 2 36.53 -15.76 45.93
N ARG A 3 36.11 -15.06 44.86
CA ARG A 3 35.03 -15.49 43.95
C ARG A 3 35.20 -14.88 42.54
N HIS A 4 36.34 -15.11 41.87
CA HIS A 4 36.62 -14.54 40.54
C HIS A 4 37.29 -15.50 39.54
N SER A 5 37.26 -16.82 39.75
CA SER A 5 38.07 -17.75 38.93
C SER A 5 37.27 -18.77 38.12
N LEU A 6 35.96 -18.60 37.93
CA LEU A 6 35.12 -19.61 37.25
C LEU A 6 34.38 -19.14 35.99
N PHE A 7 34.54 -17.89 35.56
CA PHE A 7 33.82 -17.37 34.39
C PHE A 7 34.62 -17.36 33.08
N ILE A 8 35.93 -17.66 33.12
CA ILE A 8 36.81 -17.57 31.94
C ILE A 8 36.84 -18.89 31.14
N GLY A 9 36.37 -20.01 31.70
CA GLY A 9 36.39 -21.32 31.02
C GLY A 9 35.24 -21.59 30.05
N LEU A 10 34.16 -20.80 30.05
CA LEU A 10 32.97 -21.06 29.24
C LEU A 10 32.92 -20.27 27.92
N ILE A 11 33.74 -19.23 27.78
CA ILE A 11 33.77 -18.41 26.54
C ILE A 11 34.63 -19.06 25.45
N SER A 12 35.60 -19.91 25.81
CA SER A 12 36.48 -20.56 24.83
C SER A 12 35.86 -21.77 24.10
N ILE A 13 34.74 -22.32 24.57
CA ILE A 13 34.09 -23.48 23.90
C ILE A 13 33.07 -23.03 22.85
N LEU A 14 32.50 -21.83 22.98
CA LEU A 14 31.56 -21.28 21.99
C LEU A 14 32.23 -20.74 20.71
N LEU A 15 33.54 -20.46 20.75
CA LEU A 15 34.28 -19.96 19.59
C LEU A 15 34.77 -21.06 18.62
N VAL A 16 34.78 -22.32 19.04
CA VAL A 16 35.20 -23.44 18.16
C VAL A 16 34.01 -24.04 17.38
N ALA A 17 32.77 -23.86 17.85
CA ALA A 17 31.58 -24.28 17.12
C ALA A 17 31.21 -23.34 15.95
N GLY A 18 31.63 -22.06 16.00
CA GLY A 18 31.33 -21.08 14.95
C GLY A 18 32.20 -21.19 13.68
N LEU A 19 33.40 -21.76 13.79
CA LEU A 19 34.31 -21.92 12.65
C LEU A 19 34.09 -23.23 11.87
N GLY A 20 33.40 -24.21 12.45
CA GLY A 20 33.03 -25.46 11.76
C GLY A 20 31.89 -25.29 10.74
N ALA A 21 30.97 -24.36 10.98
CA ALA A 21 29.86 -24.07 10.07
C ALA A 21 30.31 -23.26 8.83
N ALA A 22 31.29 -22.36 8.99
CA ALA A 22 31.82 -21.58 7.87
C ALA A 22 32.67 -22.43 6.90
N VAL A 23 33.35 -23.48 7.38
CA VAL A 23 34.19 -24.34 6.54
C VAL A 23 33.38 -25.43 5.80
N TYR A 24 32.20 -25.81 6.29
CA TYR A 24 31.36 -26.81 5.60
C TYR A 24 30.59 -26.22 4.40
N VAL A 25 30.31 -24.91 4.40
CA VAL A 25 29.65 -24.20 3.28
C VAL A 25 30.59 -24.03 2.08
N SER A 26 31.91 -24.01 2.30
CA SER A 26 32.91 -23.85 1.23
C SER A 26 33.14 -25.10 0.37
N LYS A 27 32.62 -26.29 0.75
CA LYS A 27 33.02 -27.56 0.12
C LYS A 27 31.97 -28.26 -0.74
N ASN A 28 30.75 -27.73 -0.88
CA ASN A 28 29.74 -28.29 -1.80
C ASN A 28 28.77 -27.20 -2.31
N PRO A 29 29.16 -26.37 -3.28
CA PRO A 29 28.26 -25.36 -3.86
C PRO A 29 27.15 -25.94 -4.76
N GLU A 30 27.19 -27.23 -5.12
CA GLU A 30 26.34 -27.79 -6.20
C GLU A 30 25.22 -28.74 -5.75
N ARG A 31 24.95 -28.90 -4.45
CA ARG A 31 23.90 -29.83 -3.97
C ARG A 31 22.69 -29.22 -3.26
N PHE A 32 22.59 -27.90 -3.22
CA PHE A 32 21.40 -27.19 -2.70
C PHE A 32 20.70 -26.29 -3.73
N THR A 33 21.16 -26.29 -4.98
CA THR A 33 20.88 -25.21 -5.94
C THR A 33 19.99 -25.67 -7.09
N ALA A 34 18.68 -25.71 -6.85
CA ALA A 34 17.65 -25.43 -7.87
C ALA A 34 16.24 -25.54 -7.29
N THR A 35 15.94 -26.61 -6.55
CA THR A 35 14.57 -26.89 -6.09
C THR A 35 14.17 -26.09 -4.86
N ASN A 36 15.08 -25.88 -3.90
CA ASN A 36 14.80 -25.03 -2.73
C ASN A 36 14.86 -23.54 -3.06
N VAL A 37 15.68 -23.13 -4.03
CA VAL A 37 15.72 -21.75 -4.52
C VAL A 37 14.44 -21.43 -5.29
N ASN A 38 13.95 -22.32 -6.17
CA ASN A 38 12.68 -22.11 -6.86
C ASN A 38 11.45 -22.16 -5.93
N LEU A 39 11.53 -22.90 -4.81
CA LEU A 39 10.46 -22.95 -3.83
C LEU A 39 10.49 -21.71 -2.92
N LEU A 40 11.67 -21.22 -2.55
CA LEU A 40 11.84 -19.92 -1.89
C LEU A 40 11.42 -18.77 -2.82
N ILE A 41 11.84 -18.75 -4.09
CA ILE A 41 11.42 -17.74 -5.07
C ILE A 41 9.91 -17.79 -5.31
N LYS A 42 9.29 -18.97 -5.44
CA LYS A 42 7.82 -19.08 -5.51
C LYS A 42 7.13 -18.62 -4.23
N GLN A 43 7.74 -18.87 -3.08
CA GLN A 43 7.21 -18.48 -1.78
C GLN A 43 7.50 -16.99 -1.49
N GLU A 44 8.48 -16.38 -2.13
CA GLU A 44 8.85 -14.96 -2.08
C GLU A 44 8.01 -14.15 -3.09
N GLU A 45 7.73 -14.71 -4.28
CA GLU A 45 6.69 -14.23 -5.21
C GLU A 45 5.29 -14.28 -4.57
N GLN A 46 5.02 -15.28 -3.73
CA GLN A 46 3.73 -15.43 -3.03
C GLN A 46 3.67 -14.68 -1.69
N ASN A 47 4.81 -14.31 -1.09
CA ASN A 47 4.87 -13.57 0.16
C ASN A 47 5.75 -12.33 -0.01
N SER A 48 5.17 -11.26 -0.56
CA SER A 48 5.83 -9.94 -0.68
C SER A 48 6.38 -9.39 0.63
N ILE A 49 5.90 -9.92 1.76
CA ILE A 49 6.34 -9.60 3.12
C ILE A 49 7.82 -9.96 3.37
N LEU A 50 8.48 -10.77 2.54
CA LEU A 50 9.90 -11.10 2.71
C LEU A 50 10.82 -10.47 1.68
N THR A 51 10.31 -9.57 0.83
CA THR A 51 11.11 -8.91 -0.21
C THR A 51 12.29 -8.16 0.42
N PRO A 52 13.55 -8.46 0.02
CA PRO A 52 14.73 -7.80 0.55
C PRO A 52 14.78 -6.33 0.14
N CYS A 53 15.27 -5.48 1.05
CA CYS A 53 15.30 -4.02 0.89
C CYS A 53 16.63 -3.50 0.30
N SER A 54 17.41 -4.35 -0.35
CA SER A 54 18.72 -4.00 -0.89
C SER A 54 18.66 -3.74 -2.39
N ARG A 55 19.21 -2.61 -2.86
CA ARG A 55 19.39 -2.22 -4.28
C ARG A 55 20.20 -3.23 -5.10
N PHE A 56 20.97 -4.07 -4.43
CA PHE A 56 21.81 -5.09 -5.06
C PHE A 56 21.11 -6.45 -5.22
N ALA A 57 19.90 -6.61 -4.68
CA ALA A 57 19.14 -7.83 -4.87
C ALA A 57 18.66 -7.94 -6.33
N GLU A 58 18.86 -9.11 -6.94
CA GLU A 58 18.28 -9.40 -8.25
C GLU A 58 16.76 -9.29 -8.17
N GLY A 59 16.17 -8.43 -9.01
CA GLY A 59 14.74 -8.16 -8.97
C GLY A 59 14.33 -7.14 -7.91
N TYR A 60 15.19 -6.15 -7.60
CA TYR A 60 14.85 -5.01 -6.72
C TYR A 60 13.43 -4.51 -7.01
N ALA A 61 12.52 -4.93 -6.14
CA ALA A 61 11.11 -4.96 -6.46
C ALA A 61 10.53 -3.53 -6.46
N TYR A 62 11.23 -2.61 -5.80
CA TYR A 62 10.90 -1.20 -5.70
C TYR A 62 11.57 -0.33 -6.77
N ALA A 63 12.16 -0.94 -7.81
CA ALA A 63 12.81 -0.23 -8.91
C ALA A 63 11.90 0.75 -9.66
N GLN A 64 10.58 0.60 -9.55
CA GLN A 64 9.59 1.47 -10.21
C GLN A 64 9.11 2.62 -9.31
N LEU A 65 9.56 2.67 -8.05
CA LEU A 65 9.17 3.71 -7.12
C LEU A 65 9.96 5.01 -7.35
N PRO A 66 9.37 6.17 -7.03
CA PRO A 66 10.02 7.47 -7.21
C PRO A 66 11.30 7.64 -6.37
N PHE A 67 11.53 6.77 -5.39
CA PHE A 67 12.65 6.81 -4.44
C PHE A 67 13.95 6.21 -4.99
N ARG A 68 14.00 5.78 -6.26
CA ARG A 68 15.21 5.18 -6.83
C ARG A 68 16.12 6.20 -7.49
N ASP A 69 15.57 7.00 -8.41
CA ASP A 69 16.33 7.89 -9.28
C ASP A 69 16.07 9.39 -8.94
N GLY A 70 15.31 9.66 -7.86
CA GLY A 70 14.90 11.01 -7.47
C GLY A 70 15.82 11.65 -6.42
N ASN A 71 15.86 12.98 -6.38
CA ASN A 71 16.54 13.75 -5.33
C ASN A 71 15.93 13.43 -3.95
N PHE A 72 16.77 13.03 -2.99
CA PHE A 72 16.38 12.72 -1.62
C PHE A 72 15.51 13.82 -0.99
N SER A 73 15.80 15.09 -1.27
CA SER A 73 15.06 16.24 -0.74
C SER A 73 13.57 16.23 -1.10
N ALA A 74 13.19 15.55 -2.18
CA ALA A 74 11.81 15.46 -2.65
C ALA A 74 11.08 14.21 -2.11
N TRP A 75 11.79 13.22 -1.58
CA TRP A 75 11.19 11.94 -1.21
C TRP A 75 10.11 12.06 -0.13
N PRO A 76 10.29 12.81 0.98
CA PRO A 76 9.26 12.92 2.01
C PRO A 76 7.99 13.59 1.47
N ALA A 77 8.17 14.67 0.72
CA ALA A 77 7.05 15.39 0.10
C ALA A 77 6.28 14.49 -0.87
N GLU A 78 6.99 13.72 -1.71
CA GLU A 78 6.38 12.82 -2.67
C GLU A 78 5.66 11.64 -2.00
N TYR A 79 6.25 11.04 -0.97
CA TYR A 79 5.63 9.99 -0.17
C TYR A 79 4.30 10.48 0.42
N HIS A 80 4.32 11.60 1.15
CA HIS A 80 3.13 12.16 1.78
C HIS A 80 2.08 12.62 0.75
N ARG A 81 2.51 13.14 -0.40
CA ARG A 81 1.62 13.51 -1.49
C ARG A 81 0.89 12.28 -2.03
N ILE A 82 1.61 11.20 -2.35
CA ILE A 82 1.00 9.96 -2.87
C ILE A 82 0.03 9.38 -1.84
N VAL A 83 0.46 9.21 -0.59
CA VAL A 83 -0.41 8.70 0.49
C VAL A 83 -1.65 9.60 0.65
N GLY A 84 -1.46 10.92 0.70
CA GLY A 84 -2.55 11.88 0.79
C GLY A 84 -3.55 11.74 -0.35
N THR A 85 -3.09 11.65 -1.61
CA THR A 85 -3.99 11.49 -2.77
C THR A 85 -4.80 10.19 -2.73
N VAL A 86 -4.22 9.08 -2.27
CA VAL A 86 -4.94 7.81 -2.13
C VAL A 86 -5.95 7.87 -0.98
N VAL A 87 -5.58 8.48 0.14
CA VAL A 87 -6.48 8.69 1.29
C VAL A 87 -7.65 9.59 0.89
N ASP A 88 -7.39 10.71 0.21
CA ASP A 88 -8.42 11.63 -0.26
C ASP A 88 -9.36 10.95 -1.26
N GLU A 89 -8.84 10.14 -2.18
CA GLU A 89 -9.65 9.34 -3.11
C GLU A 89 -10.53 8.34 -2.35
N HIS A 90 -9.99 7.68 -1.32
CA HIS A 90 -10.77 6.77 -0.48
C HIS A 90 -11.86 7.51 0.29
N LEU A 91 -11.59 8.68 0.86
CA LEU A 91 -12.59 9.50 1.55
C LEU A 91 -13.66 10.02 0.59
N GLN A 92 -13.30 10.40 -0.63
CA GLN A 92 -14.27 10.79 -1.66
C GLN A 92 -15.19 9.64 -2.08
N SER A 93 -14.75 8.39 -1.96
CA SER A 93 -15.59 7.23 -2.26
C SER A 93 -16.83 7.16 -1.37
N PHE A 94 -16.77 7.66 -0.13
CA PHE A 94 -17.92 7.77 0.78
C PHE A 94 -19.00 8.72 0.26
N MET A 95 -18.62 9.71 -0.54
CA MET A 95 -19.55 10.70 -1.08
C MET A 95 -20.15 10.27 -2.43
N ARG A 96 -19.66 9.19 -3.04
CA ARG A 96 -20.19 8.70 -4.31
C ARG A 96 -21.41 7.82 -4.05
N PRO A 97 -22.49 7.95 -4.86
CA PRO A 97 -23.64 7.07 -4.73
C PRO A 97 -23.23 5.63 -5.05
N PRO A 98 -23.64 4.64 -4.24
CA PRO A 98 -23.29 3.25 -4.43
C PRO A 98 -24.00 2.68 -5.65
N ASN A 99 -23.38 1.68 -6.26
CA ASN A 99 -24.04 0.91 -7.31
C ASN A 99 -24.99 -0.12 -6.66
N CYS A 100 -26.25 0.26 -6.49
CA CYS A 100 -27.28 -0.61 -5.89
C CYS A 100 -27.63 -1.84 -6.73
N SER A 101 -27.11 -1.95 -7.95
CA SER A 101 -27.27 -3.11 -8.83
C SER A 101 -26.10 -4.10 -8.76
N ALA A 102 -25.07 -3.80 -7.96
CA ALA A 102 -23.91 -4.68 -7.81
C ALA A 102 -24.27 -5.97 -7.04
N LEU A 103 -23.82 -7.11 -7.57
CA LEU A 103 -24.05 -8.44 -7.00
C LEU A 103 -23.02 -8.85 -5.94
N THR A 104 -21.86 -8.19 -5.93
CA THR A 104 -20.72 -8.50 -5.06
C THR A 104 -20.22 -7.23 -4.36
N GLY A 105 -19.72 -7.37 -3.14
CA GLY A 105 -19.20 -6.25 -2.33
C GLY A 105 -18.08 -5.46 -3.03
N ASP A 106 -17.26 -6.11 -3.85
CA ASP A 106 -16.21 -5.46 -4.63
C ASP A 106 -16.77 -4.61 -5.77
N GLY A 107 -17.91 -5.02 -6.34
CA GLY A 107 -18.65 -4.24 -7.33
C GLY A 107 -19.41 -3.06 -6.74
N VAL A 108 -19.70 -3.08 -5.44
CA VAL A 108 -20.30 -1.94 -4.73
C VAL A 108 -19.30 -0.80 -4.61
N LEU A 109 -18.02 -1.12 -4.37
CA LEU A 109 -16.94 -0.14 -4.08
C LEU A 109 -15.66 -0.48 -4.84
N PRO A 110 -15.58 -0.13 -6.14
CA PRO A 110 -14.39 -0.39 -6.94
C PRO A 110 -13.19 0.44 -6.45
N GLY A 111 -11.99 -0.13 -6.59
CA GLY A 111 -10.75 0.57 -6.31
C GLY A 111 -10.64 1.85 -7.13
N GLY A 112 -10.14 2.90 -6.49
CA GLY A 112 -9.92 4.18 -7.14
C GLY A 112 -8.75 4.15 -8.11
N ALA A 113 -8.66 5.18 -8.95
CA ALA A 113 -7.61 5.29 -9.96
C ALA A 113 -6.24 5.49 -9.31
N GLN A 114 -6.15 6.28 -8.24
CA GLN A 114 -4.90 6.52 -7.51
C GLN A 114 -4.47 5.27 -6.76
N LEU A 115 -5.40 4.61 -6.07
CA LEU A 115 -5.13 3.36 -5.38
C LEU A 115 -4.63 2.28 -6.36
N SER A 116 -5.28 2.16 -7.52
CA SER A 116 -4.89 1.21 -8.56
C SER A 116 -3.54 1.56 -9.19
N ALA A 117 -3.23 2.84 -9.35
CA ALA A 117 -1.93 3.30 -9.84
C ALA A 117 -0.82 2.97 -8.84
N LEU A 118 -1.06 3.23 -7.55
CA LEU A 118 -0.14 2.89 -6.47
C LEU A 118 0.13 1.39 -6.41
N ALA A 119 -0.93 0.58 -6.43
CA ALA A 119 -0.84 -0.87 -6.41
C ALA A 119 0.01 -1.42 -7.58
N LYS A 120 -0.12 -0.87 -8.79
CA LYS A 120 0.67 -1.32 -9.94
C LYS A 120 2.17 -1.08 -9.79
N MET A 121 2.57 -0.08 -9.01
CA MET A 121 3.99 0.19 -8.71
C MET A 121 4.54 -0.79 -7.68
N LEU A 122 3.67 -1.47 -6.93
CA LEU A 122 4.08 -2.42 -5.91
C LEU A 122 4.21 -3.85 -6.49
N PRO A 123 5.28 -4.58 -6.15
CA PRO A 123 5.54 -5.93 -6.65
C PRO A 123 4.37 -6.89 -6.41
N SER A 124 3.85 -6.89 -5.19
CA SER A 124 2.80 -7.78 -4.70
C SER A 124 1.47 -7.61 -5.41
N TRP A 125 1.26 -6.43 -6.03
CA TRP A 125 -0.04 -5.99 -6.52
C TRP A 125 -0.06 -5.69 -8.02
N LYS A 126 1.06 -5.94 -8.72
CA LYS A 126 1.26 -5.59 -10.14
C LYS A 126 0.19 -6.12 -11.09
N SER A 127 -0.39 -7.29 -10.80
CA SER A 127 -1.39 -7.97 -11.62
C SER A 127 -2.78 -8.05 -10.96
N ALA A 128 -2.93 -7.57 -9.73
CA ALA A 128 -4.18 -7.68 -8.97
C ALA A 128 -5.11 -6.50 -9.26
N SER A 129 -6.40 -6.78 -9.45
CA SER A 129 -7.43 -5.74 -9.36
C SER A 129 -7.62 -5.38 -7.89
N VAL A 130 -7.39 -4.13 -7.54
CA VAL A 130 -7.46 -3.66 -6.16
C VAL A 130 -8.83 -3.09 -5.87
N SER A 131 -9.41 -3.48 -4.74
CA SER A 131 -10.65 -2.94 -4.20
C SER A 131 -10.38 -1.84 -3.16
N GLN A 132 -11.38 -1.03 -2.82
CA GLN A 132 -11.24 -0.04 -1.73
C GLN A 132 -10.95 -0.68 -0.37
N TRP A 133 -11.33 -1.95 -0.18
CA TRP A 133 -11.08 -2.71 1.04
C TRP A 133 -9.59 -2.98 1.27
N GLU A 134 -8.84 -3.09 0.18
CA GLU A 134 -7.41 -3.40 0.20
C GLU A 134 -6.53 -2.14 0.30
N ALA A 135 -7.14 -0.94 0.35
CA ALA A 135 -6.43 0.32 0.45
C ALA A 135 -5.44 0.36 1.63
N GLY A 136 -5.84 -0.18 2.78
CA GLY A 136 -4.98 -0.23 3.95
C GLY A 136 -3.74 -1.10 3.74
N SER A 137 -3.91 -2.28 3.16
CA SER A 137 -2.81 -3.21 2.85
C SER A 137 -1.85 -2.62 1.83
N VAL A 138 -2.37 -1.97 0.78
CA VAL A 138 -1.56 -1.31 -0.26
C VAL A 138 -0.75 -0.15 0.33
N LEU A 139 -1.36 0.68 1.19
CA LEU A 139 -0.66 1.78 1.85
C LEU A 139 0.44 1.30 2.81
N LEU A 140 0.22 0.17 3.50
CA LEU A 140 1.24 -0.43 4.38
C LEU A 140 2.43 -0.97 3.57
N GLU A 141 2.18 -1.63 2.44
CA GLU A 141 3.26 -2.10 1.56
C GLU A 141 4.03 -0.93 0.94
N PHE A 142 3.35 0.17 0.63
CA PHE A 142 4.01 1.40 0.18
C PHE A 142 4.85 2.06 1.26
N LEU A 143 4.38 2.13 2.51
CA LEU A 143 5.18 2.59 3.66
C LEU A 143 6.43 1.74 3.84
N ARG A 144 6.27 0.41 3.80
CA ARG A 144 7.41 -0.51 3.92
C ARG A 144 8.45 -0.23 2.85
N ALA A 145 8.02 -0.04 1.60
CA ALA A 145 8.93 0.27 0.51
C ALA A 145 9.66 1.62 0.72
N TYR A 146 8.96 2.62 1.25
CA TYR A 146 9.53 3.92 1.60
C TYR A 146 10.55 3.83 2.74
N GLU A 147 10.22 3.14 3.84
CA GLU A 147 11.15 2.91 4.96
C GLU A 147 12.40 2.16 4.50
N CYS A 148 12.23 1.16 3.63
CA CYS A 148 13.35 0.43 3.06
C CYS A 148 14.27 1.32 2.22
N ALA A 149 13.71 2.25 1.43
CA ALA A 149 14.51 3.23 0.69
C ALA A 149 15.26 4.19 1.63
N LEU A 150 14.63 4.60 2.75
CA LEU A 150 15.26 5.44 3.76
C LEU A 150 16.40 4.73 4.51
N GLU A 151 16.19 3.49 4.96
CA GLU A 151 17.23 2.68 5.62
C GLU A 151 18.41 2.39 4.69
N GLU A 152 18.13 2.14 3.42
CA GLU A 152 19.16 1.96 2.42
C GLU A 152 19.98 3.24 2.21
N ARG A 153 19.30 4.39 2.01
CA ARG A 153 19.99 5.68 1.88
C ARG A 153 20.82 5.98 3.12
N LEU A 154 20.33 5.65 4.32
CA LEU A 154 21.08 5.82 5.56
C LEU A 154 22.38 4.98 5.57
N TYR A 155 22.31 3.73 5.13
CA TYR A 155 23.47 2.84 5.10
C TYR A 155 24.53 3.31 4.06
N PHE A 156 24.09 3.84 2.93
CA PHE A 156 24.96 4.34 1.85
C PHE A 156 25.11 5.86 1.84
N LEU A 157 24.77 6.54 2.95
CA LEU A 157 24.72 8.00 3.00
C LEU A 157 26.08 8.64 2.70
N HIS A 158 27.14 8.16 3.35
CA HIS A 158 28.50 8.66 3.16
C HIS A 158 29.03 8.44 1.73
N PRO A 159 29.01 7.21 1.16
CA PRO A 159 29.52 7.00 -0.19
C PRO A 159 28.67 7.72 -1.24
N ASP A 160 27.35 7.78 -1.09
CA ASP A 160 26.48 8.43 -2.08
C ASP A 160 26.63 9.97 -2.01
N ALA A 161 26.68 10.56 -0.81
CA ALA A 161 26.93 12.00 -0.64
C ALA A 161 28.32 12.42 -1.17
N LEU A 162 29.34 11.56 -0.99
CA LEU A 162 30.68 11.80 -1.53
C LEU A 162 30.67 11.88 -3.06
N LEU A 163 29.96 10.96 -3.72
CA LEU A 163 29.82 10.93 -5.18
C LEU A 163 29.03 12.14 -5.70
N GLU A 164 27.92 12.49 -5.04
CA GLU A 164 27.12 13.67 -5.41
C GLU A 164 27.94 14.96 -5.28
N LEU A 165 28.76 15.07 -4.24
CA LEU A 165 29.60 16.23 -4.01
C LEU A 165 30.80 16.26 -4.98
N GLU A 166 31.39 15.11 -5.32
CA GLU A 166 32.41 15.00 -6.37
C GLU A 166 31.87 15.48 -7.72
N MET A 167 30.64 15.09 -8.08
CA MET A 167 29.97 15.56 -9.30
C MET A 167 29.74 17.08 -9.29
N LYS A 168 29.23 17.64 -8.18
CA LYS A 168 29.03 19.10 -8.03
C LYS A 168 30.36 19.88 -8.10
N MET A 169 31.44 19.31 -7.59
CA MET A 169 32.76 19.94 -7.55
C MET A 169 33.50 19.82 -8.87
N GLN A 170 33.28 18.78 -9.67
CA GLN A 170 33.81 18.73 -11.03
C GLN A 170 33.29 19.90 -11.90
N GLU A 171 32.16 20.50 -11.50
CA GLU A 171 31.61 21.71 -12.12
C GLU A 171 32.16 23.02 -11.51
N ARG A 172 32.79 22.99 -10.33
CA ARG A 172 33.40 24.14 -9.64
C ARG A 172 34.88 23.86 -9.34
N GLU A 173 35.80 24.42 -10.13
CA GLU A 173 37.25 24.41 -9.86
C GLU A 173 37.58 25.12 -8.52
N ASP A 174 37.34 24.50 -7.37
CA ASP A 174 37.52 25.16 -6.06
C ASP A 174 38.08 24.24 -4.95
N ASP A 175 38.60 24.92 -3.92
CA ASP A 175 39.56 24.48 -2.90
C ASP A 175 39.11 23.30 -2.02
N SER A 176 40.04 22.39 -1.72
CA SER A 176 39.77 21.07 -1.13
C SER A 176 39.42 21.07 0.37
N ASP A 177 39.68 22.15 1.10
CA ASP A 177 39.42 22.19 2.56
C ASP A 177 37.96 22.52 2.90
N ILE A 178 37.22 23.17 1.99
CA ILE A 178 35.77 23.41 2.14
C ILE A 178 34.96 22.11 1.97
N TYR A 179 35.55 21.12 1.28
CA TYR A 179 34.95 19.84 0.91
C TYR A 179 34.44 19.04 2.12
N LEU A 180 35.31 18.82 3.12
CA LEU A 180 34.99 17.97 4.27
C LEU A 180 33.95 18.63 5.19
N SER A 181 33.99 19.96 5.32
CA SER A 181 33.00 20.69 6.10
C SER A 181 31.62 20.62 5.44
N LEU A 182 31.54 20.81 4.12
CA LEU A 182 30.28 20.78 3.38
C LEU A 182 29.66 19.38 3.36
N LEU A 183 30.49 18.35 3.16
CA LEU A 183 30.05 16.96 3.19
C LEU A 183 29.46 16.60 4.56
N ASN A 184 30.15 16.97 5.65
CA ASN A 184 29.64 16.71 7.00
C ASN A 184 28.32 17.42 7.29
N THR A 185 28.12 18.64 6.77
CA THR A 185 26.84 19.35 6.92
C THR A 185 25.73 18.67 6.12
N GLU A 186 25.96 18.34 4.85
CA GLU A 186 24.95 17.66 4.01
C GLU A 186 24.56 16.30 4.60
N VAL A 187 25.55 15.49 4.99
CA VAL A 187 25.33 14.18 5.63
C VAL A 187 24.57 14.32 6.95
N SER A 188 24.93 15.31 7.78
CA SER A 188 24.22 15.53 9.05
C SER A 188 22.77 15.98 8.87
N GLU A 189 22.47 16.78 7.84
CA GLU A 189 21.12 17.23 7.54
C GLU A 189 20.25 16.09 6.97
N GLU A 190 20.82 15.27 6.06
CA GLU A 190 20.14 14.09 5.53
C GLU A 190 19.88 13.06 6.63
N ASP A 191 20.85 12.77 7.50
CA ASP A 191 20.67 11.84 8.64
C ASP A 191 19.54 12.29 9.59
N GLN A 192 19.50 13.58 9.94
CA GLN A 192 18.42 14.14 10.75
C GLN A 192 17.05 14.03 10.06
N THR A 193 17.02 14.23 8.74
CA THR A 193 15.78 14.10 7.96
C THR A 193 15.31 12.65 7.93
N ILE A 194 16.21 11.70 7.61
CA ILE A 194 15.90 10.26 7.56
C ILE A 194 15.40 9.75 8.91
N THR A 195 16.10 10.10 9.99
CA THR A 195 15.73 9.66 11.35
C THR A 195 14.38 10.24 11.78
N THR A 196 14.11 11.50 11.42
CA THR A 196 12.81 12.13 11.65
C THR A 196 11.71 11.42 10.87
N GLU A 197 11.90 11.16 9.58
CA GLU A 197 10.92 10.48 8.73
C GLU A 197 10.63 9.04 9.18
N LEU A 198 11.66 8.26 9.52
CA LEU A 198 11.48 6.91 10.09
C LEU A 198 10.69 6.94 11.40
N ALA A 199 10.86 7.99 12.21
CA ALA A 199 10.11 8.16 13.46
C ALA A 199 8.65 8.63 13.25
N THR A 200 8.35 9.37 12.17
CA THR A 200 7.05 10.03 11.96
C THR A 200 6.15 9.32 10.96
N ALA A 201 6.69 8.72 9.89
CA ALA A 201 5.92 8.16 8.77
C ALA A 201 5.01 7.00 9.22
N ARG A 202 5.54 6.02 9.96
CA ARG A 202 4.76 4.87 10.42
C ARG A 202 3.65 5.25 11.43
N PRO A 203 3.93 6.03 12.50
CA PRO A 203 2.87 6.45 13.42
C PRO A 203 1.80 7.31 12.74
N SER A 204 2.18 8.20 11.82
CA SER A 204 1.22 9.03 11.09
C SER A 204 0.33 8.19 10.19
N LEU A 205 0.89 7.25 9.41
CA LEU A 205 0.08 6.34 8.60
C LEU A 205 -0.83 5.45 9.45
N ASN A 206 -0.35 4.91 10.57
CA ASN A 206 -1.17 4.09 11.46
C ASN A 206 -2.40 4.84 12.00
N ARG A 207 -2.26 6.13 12.31
CA ARG A 207 -3.39 6.98 12.70
C ARG A 207 -4.40 7.12 11.56
N THR A 208 -3.91 7.40 10.36
CA THR A 208 -4.74 7.50 9.16
C THR A 208 -5.46 6.18 8.88
N LEU A 209 -4.75 5.05 8.91
CA LEU A 209 -5.33 3.72 8.73
C LEU A 209 -6.36 3.37 9.81
N SER A 210 -6.17 3.83 11.04
CA SER A 210 -7.16 3.63 12.11
C SER A 210 -8.46 4.38 11.82
N VAL A 211 -8.37 5.62 11.33
CA VAL A 211 -9.54 6.41 10.89
C VAL A 211 -10.20 5.74 9.68
N LEU A 212 -9.40 5.38 8.67
CA LEU A 212 -9.88 4.70 7.47
C LEU A 212 -10.57 3.38 7.83
N ALA A 213 -9.97 2.53 8.66
CA ALA A 213 -10.59 1.28 9.09
C ALA A 213 -11.93 1.49 9.82
N GLY A 214 -12.04 2.55 10.63
CA GLY A 214 -13.30 2.95 11.25
C GLY A 214 -14.36 3.30 10.20
N LEU A 215 -13.99 4.09 9.20
CA LEU A 215 -14.86 4.49 8.11
C LEU A 215 -15.22 3.33 7.19
N SER A 216 -14.26 2.49 6.79
CA SER A 216 -14.48 1.34 5.92
C SER A 216 -15.50 0.38 6.52
N ARG A 217 -15.54 0.20 7.86
CA ARG A 217 -16.57 -0.62 8.50
C ARG A 217 -17.99 -0.04 8.37
N LEU A 218 -18.12 1.27 8.27
CA LEU A 218 -19.41 1.96 8.12
C LEU A 218 -19.85 2.04 6.66
N LEU A 219 -18.92 1.89 5.72
CA LEU A 219 -19.15 2.06 4.30
C LEU A 219 -20.21 1.10 3.70
N PRO A 220 -20.25 -0.22 4.02
CA PRO A 220 -21.29 -1.12 3.52
C PRO A 220 -22.65 -0.71 4.06
N LEU A 221 -22.72 -0.42 5.36
CA LEU A 221 -23.96 -0.01 6.03
C LEU A 221 -24.50 1.29 5.42
N HIS A 222 -23.62 2.25 5.15
CA HIS A 222 -24.00 3.48 4.47
C HIS A 222 -24.52 3.22 3.06
N SER A 223 -23.84 2.37 2.30
CA SER A 223 -24.26 2.02 0.94
C SER A 223 -25.61 1.29 0.89
N GLU A 224 -25.84 0.35 1.80
CA GLU A 224 -27.10 -0.38 1.92
C GLU A 224 -28.25 0.56 2.29
N LEU A 225 -28.04 1.48 3.24
CA LEU A 225 -29.04 2.46 3.62
C LEU A 225 -29.46 3.35 2.44
N GLN A 226 -28.50 3.84 1.64
CA GLN A 226 -28.82 4.62 0.44
C GLN A 226 -29.59 3.80 -0.61
N CYS A 227 -29.24 2.53 -0.78
CA CYS A 227 -29.95 1.65 -1.71
C CYS A 227 -31.37 1.29 -1.23
N ILE A 228 -31.56 1.09 0.07
CA ILE A 228 -32.87 0.88 0.68
C ILE A 228 -33.73 2.15 0.54
N GLU A 229 -33.15 3.32 0.78
CA GLU A 229 -33.84 4.61 0.58
C GLU A 229 -34.33 4.73 -0.86
N ARG A 230 -33.46 4.47 -1.84
CA ARG A 230 -33.81 4.48 -3.26
C ARG A 230 -34.92 3.47 -3.59
N SER A 231 -34.79 2.24 -3.10
CA SER A 231 -35.81 1.20 -3.29
C SER A 231 -37.16 1.60 -2.68
N SER A 232 -37.16 2.27 -1.53
CA SER A 232 -38.38 2.77 -0.89
C SER A 232 -39.08 3.84 -1.74
N LEU A 233 -38.31 4.68 -2.43
CA LEU A 233 -38.80 5.69 -3.35
C LEU A 233 -39.40 5.02 -4.60
N ASP A 234 -38.71 4.03 -5.17
CA ASP A 234 -39.19 3.27 -6.32
C ASP A 234 -40.49 2.52 -6.02
N ILE A 235 -40.64 1.93 -4.81
CA ILE A 235 -41.88 1.28 -4.38
C ILE A 235 -43.03 2.30 -4.28
N ARG A 236 -42.79 3.49 -3.72
CA ARG A 236 -43.81 4.55 -3.65
C ARG A 236 -44.26 5.01 -5.03
N ASN A 237 -43.30 5.18 -5.95
CA ASN A 237 -43.61 5.54 -7.34
C ASN A 237 -44.39 4.43 -8.05
N ALA A 238 -44.02 3.16 -7.86
CA ALA A 238 -44.73 2.04 -8.45
C ALA A 238 -46.17 1.91 -7.91
N LEU A 239 -46.38 2.11 -6.61
CA LEU A 239 -47.71 2.10 -6.00
C LEU A 239 -48.55 3.29 -6.46
N ALA A 240 -47.96 4.48 -6.63
CA ALA A 240 -48.65 5.64 -7.19
C ALA A 240 -49.09 5.36 -8.65
N LEU A 241 -48.20 4.82 -9.47
CA LEU A 241 -48.51 4.44 -10.85
C LEU A 241 -49.58 3.33 -10.91
N ALA A 242 -49.51 2.34 -10.02
CA ALA A 242 -50.52 1.30 -9.90
C ALA A 242 -51.89 1.87 -9.49
N ALA A 243 -51.91 2.85 -8.58
CA ALA A 243 -53.13 3.54 -8.17
C ALA A 243 -53.74 4.33 -9.33
N GLU A 244 -52.93 5.09 -10.08
CA GLU A 244 -53.38 5.86 -11.26
C GLU A 244 -53.90 4.94 -12.37
N THR A 245 -53.19 3.86 -12.69
CA THR A 245 -53.63 2.87 -13.67
C THR A 245 -54.91 2.16 -13.23
N SER A 246 -55.06 1.87 -11.93
CA SER A 246 -56.29 1.28 -11.37
C SER A 246 -57.51 2.22 -11.48
N ALA A 247 -57.29 3.54 -11.42
CA ALA A 247 -58.35 4.53 -11.61
C ALA A 247 -58.81 4.62 -13.08
N CYS A 248 -57.92 4.33 -14.03
CA CYS A 248 -58.21 4.35 -15.46
C CYS A 248 -58.73 3.00 -16.02
N LEU A 249 -58.64 1.90 -15.26
CA LEU A 249 -59.22 0.64 -15.69
C LEU A 249 -60.75 0.79 -15.80
N PRO A 250 -61.36 0.45 -16.94
CA PRO A 250 -62.82 0.50 -17.07
C PRO A 250 -63.41 -0.37 -15.96
N ARG A 251 -64.38 0.17 -15.21
CA ARG A 251 -65.12 -0.60 -14.21
C ARG A 251 -65.73 -1.82 -14.90
N ILE A 252 -65.04 -2.96 -14.86
CA ILE A 252 -65.52 -4.25 -15.37
C ILE A 252 -66.83 -4.67 -14.67
N TRP A 253 -67.12 -4.06 -13.51
CA TRP A 253 -68.41 -4.20 -12.83
C TRP A 253 -69.59 -3.51 -13.53
N ASN A 254 -69.36 -2.72 -14.59
CA ASN A 254 -70.40 -2.17 -15.47
C ASN A 254 -70.51 -2.93 -16.80
N ALA A 255 -69.98 -4.16 -16.89
CA ALA A 255 -70.14 -5.03 -18.07
C ALA A 255 -71.48 -5.80 -18.06
N LYS A 256 -72.35 -5.59 -17.06
CA LYS A 256 -73.69 -6.22 -17.00
C LYS A 256 -74.76 -5.50 -17.82
N ASP A 257 -74.46 -4.39 -18.50
CA ASP A 257 -75.47 -3.70 -19.30
C ASP A 257 -74.95 -3.20 -20.66
N PRO A 258 -74.79 -4.10 -21.64
CA PRO A 258 -75.02 -3.69 -23.02
C PRO A 258 -75.78 -4.77 -23.81
N LEU A 259 -77.02 -5.09 -23.43
CA LEU A 259 -77.94 -5.89 -24.26
C LEU A 259 -79.41 -5.54 -23.97
N ARG A 260 -79.73 -4.24 -23.97
CA ARG A 260 -81.11 -3.76 -24.11
C ARG A 260 -81.15 -2.76 -25.26
N ASP A 261 -81.35 -3.31 -26.46
CA ASP A 261 -82.29 -2.79 -27.45
C ASP A 261 -82.15 -3.64 -28.74
N LEU A 262 -83.00 -4.67 -28.84
CA LEU A 262 -83.39 -5.23 -30.13
C LEU A 262 -84.69 -4.53 -30.53
N PRO A 263 -84.71 -3.69 -31.57
CA PRO A 263 -85.95 -3.15 -32.10
C PRO A 263 -86.73 -4.28 -32.79
N GLN A 264 -88.01 -4.45 -32.40
CA GLN A 264 -89.02 -5.18 -33.16
C GLN A 264 -89.56 -4.31 -34.29
#